data_AF-A0AA49EVC6-F1
#
_entry.id   AF-A0AA49EVC6-F1
#
_cell.length_a   1.000
_cell.length_b   1.000
_cell.length_c   1.000
_cell.angle_alpha   90.00
_cell.angle_beta   90.00
_cell.angle_gamma   90.00
#
_symmetry.space_group_name_H-M   'P 1'
#
loop_
_entity.id
_entity.type
_entity.pdbx_description
1 polymer ?
#
loop_
_entity_poly.entity_id
_entity_poly.type
_entity_poly.pdbx_seq_one_letter_code
_entity_poly.pdbx_strand_id
1 'polypeptide(L)'
;MNFYERLQDLAKKQGKSFNEIEQELGLGKNTLYSYKKNQPTAQRLKQFSEYFNVSIDYLLGRAGGNYTQYFNSVKENVRANRLKKGLTQKQLAKLIGTSVRDIEEIEDGTRYLTDDALVELALVLEVPIEQLMVDNPEVSKTVQAGLILERIDTNFRYETAVNDINVIELLYKKVRFEKEKDELSDEDIDFILGGNTELDRDRKIELISFENSQLIINEIERLEEKVKEKLNLYDELFGYYQRGESHKQPLKELYDHKNPFKF
;
A
#
# COMPACT_ATOMS: atom_id res chain seq x y z
N MET A 1 -13.68 10.20 -4.59
CA MET A 1 -14.47 9.70 -3.44
C MET A 1 -14.61 10.78 -2.34
N ASN A 2 -15.81 11.25 -2.06
CA ASN A 2 -16.11 12.21 -0.98
C ASN A 2 -16.47 11.51 0.35
N PHE A 3 -16.62 12.27 1.44
CA PHE A 3 -16.95 11.73 2.77
C PHE A 3 -18.22 10.86 2.77
N TYR A 4 -19.27 11.30 2.05
CA TYR A 4 -20.53 10.57 1.97
C TYR A 4 -20.39 9.24 1.23
N GLU A 5 -19.68 9.23 0.10
CA GLU A 5 -19.37 8.01 -0.66
C GLU A 5 -18.55 7.02 0.19
N ARG A 6 -17.60 7.51 1.01
CA ARG A 6 -16.87 6.66 1.96
C ARG A 6 -17.77 6.00 2.98
N LEU A 7 -18.71 6.74 3.56
CA LEU A 7 -19.70 6.15 4.46
C LEU A 7 -20.54 5.09 3.75
N GLN A 8 -20.95 5.32 2.50
CA GLN A 8 -21.73 4.35 1.74
C GLN A 8 -20.95 3.05 1.50
N ASP A 9 -19.68 3.15 1.14
CA ASP A 9 -18.86 1.98 0.88
C ASP A 9 -18.51 1.23 2.16
N LEU A 10 -18.27 1.93 3.27
CA LEU A 10 -18.07 1.30 4.58
C LEU A 10 -19.33 0.55 5.05
N ALA A 11 -20.51 1.14 4.86
CA ALA A 11 -21.78 0.48 5.18
C ALA A 11 -22.01 -0.78 4.33
N LYS A 12 -21.74 -0.70 3.01
CA LYS A 12 -21.81 -1.86 2.10
C LYS A 12 -20.84 -2.96 2.51
N LYS A 13 -19.60 -2.62 2.87
CA LYS A 13 -18.59 -3.60 3.33
C LYS A 13 -19.04 -4.35 4.59
N GLN A 14 -19.79 -3.69 5.47
CA GLN A 14 -20.38 -4.33 6.65
C GLN A 14 -21.72 -5.03 6.35
N GLY A 15 -22.23 -4.97 5.12
CA GLY A 15 -23.53 -5.54 4.75
C GLY A 15 -24.73 -4.83 5.39
N LYS A 16 -24.58 -3.58 5.83
CA LYS A 16 -25.59 -2.83 6.57
C LYS A 16 -26.15 -1.64 5.78
N SER A 17 -27.41 -1.33 6.03
CA SER A 17 -28.04 -0.09 5.58
C SER A 17 -27.69 1.08 6.50
N PHE A 18 -27.77 2.30 5.98
CA PHE A 18 -27.60 3.51 6.78
C PHE A 18 -28.59 3.61 7.94
N ASN A 19 -29.81 3.12 7.76
CA ASN A 19 -30.81 3.15 8.82
C ASN A 19 -30.40 2.24 10.00
N GLU A 20 -29.82 1.08 9.73
CA GLU A 20 -29.31 0.17 10.76
C GLU A 20 -28.13 0.80 11.50
N ILE A 21 -27.20 1.40 10.77
CA ILE A 21 -26.05 2.09 11.35
C ILE A 21 -26.49 3.29 12.20
N GLU A 22 -27.48 4.07 11.74
CA GLU A 22 -28.07 5.15 12.52
C GLU A 22 -28.67 4.66 13.84
N GLN A 23 -29.38 3.52 13.82
CA GLN A 23 -29.95 2.92 15.03
C GLN A 23 -28.86 2.45 16.00
N GLU A 24 -27.86 1.73 15.50
CA GLU A 24 -26.75 1.23 16.32
C GLU A 24 -25.91 2.36 16.94
N LEU A 25 -25.78 3.48 16.25
CA LEU A 25 -25.04 4.66 16.72
C LEU A 25 -25.89 5.66 17.53
N GLY A 26 -27.18 5.38 17.74
CA GLY A 26 -28.11 6.27 18.44
C GLY A 26 -28.30 7.61 17.72
N LEU A 27 -28.29 7.61 16.40
CA LEU A 27 -28.44 8.79 15.55
C LEU A 27 -29.90 9.03 15.17
N GLY A 28 -30.22 10.29 14.89
CA GLY A 28 -31.51 10.64 14.29
C GLY A 28 -31.63 10.01 12.89
N LYS A 29 -32.85 9.66 12.50
CA LYS A 29 -33.13 9.11 11.17
C LYS A 29 -32.68 10.08 10.07
N ASN A 30 -32.05 9.55 9.02
CA ASN A 30 -31.46 10.27 7.89
C ASN A 30 -30.22 11.13 8.21
N THR A 31 -29.61 10.96 9.38
CA THR A 31 -28.35 11.65 9.73
C THR A 31 -27.25 11.36 8.72
N LEU A 32 -27.03 10.10 8.35
CA LEU A 32 -25.98 9.70 7.40
C LEU A 32 -26.26 10.26 5.99
N TYR A 33 -27.53 10.32 5.59
CA TYR A 33 -27.94 10.92 4.31
C TYR A 33 -27.69 12.43 4.25
N SER A 34 -27.73 13.12 5.39
CA SER A 34 -27.48 14.57 5.45
C SER A 34 -26.04 14.94 5.06
N TYR A 35 -25.08 14.03 5.24
CA TYR A 35 -23.67 14.25 4.90
C TYR A 35 -23.38 14.29 3.40
N LYS A 36 -24.38 14.06 2.55
CA LYS A 36 -24.29 14.40 1.13
C LYS A 36 -24.11 15.90 0.88
N LYS A 37 -24.57 16.74 1.81
CA LYS A 37 -24.51 18.21 1.71
C LYS A 37 -23.83 18.88 2.90
N ASN A 38 -23.77 18.21 4.04
CA ASN A 38 -23.25 18.76 5.29
C ASN A 38 -21.96 18.06 5.73
N GLN A 39 -21.20 18.70 6.61
CA GLN A 39 -20.02 18.11 7.25
C GLN A 39 -20.37 17.60 8.66
N PRO A 40 -19.83 16.45 9.08
CA PRO A 40 -19.95 15.96 10.45
C PRO A 40 -19.17 16.83 11.43
N THR A 41 -19.59 16.82 12.70
CA THR A 41 -18.79 17.40 13.78
C THR A 41 -17.60 16.51 14.11
N ALA A 42 -16.58 17.05 14.79
CA ALA A 42 -15.44 16.27 15.27
C ALA A 42 -15.85 15.05 16.12
N GLN A 43 -16.88 15.23 16.96
CA GLN A 43 -17.43 14.14 17.76
C GLN A 43 -18.06 13.04 16.90
N ARG A 44 -18.81 13.40 15.85
CA ARG A 44 -19.42 12.44 14.91
C ARG A 44 -18.36 11.71 14.09
N LEU A 45 -17.31 12.42 13.66
CA LEU A 45 -16.17 11.82 12.96
C LEU A 45 -15.49 10.76 13.81
N LYS A 46 -15.21 11.06 15.07
CA LYS A 46 -14.65 10.08 16.01
C LYS A 46 -15.56 8.88 16.20
N GLN A 47 -16.87 9.12 16.38
CA GLN A 47 -17.85 8.05 16.53
C GLN A 47 -17.91 7.13 15.29
N PHE A 48 -17.87 7.69 14.08
CA PHE A 48 -17.82 6.89 12.85
C PHE A 48 -16.49 6.14 12.70
N SER A 49 -15.37 6.76 13.09
CA SER A 49 -14.03 6.16 13.05
C SER A 49 -13.97 4.91 13.93
N GLU A 50 -14.49 5.00 15.15
CA GLU A 50 -14.57 3.88 16.09
C GLU A 50 -15.53 2.79 15.59
N TYR A 51 -16.70 3.17 15.06
CA TYR A 51 -17.70 2.23 14.57
C TYR A 51 -17.26 1.43 13.33
N PHE A 52 -16.63 2.09 12.36
CA PHE A 52 -16.17 1.45 11.14
C PHE A 52 -14.75 0.88 11.28
N ASN A 53 -14.10 1.07 12.43
CA ASN A 53 -12.70 0.70 12.69
C ASN A 53 -11.74 1.24 11.61
N VAL A 54 -11.84 2.54 11.32
CA VAL A 54 -11.00 3.26 10.35
C VAL A 54 -10.48 4.55 10.98
N SER A 55 -9.40 5.14 10.47
CA SER A 55 -8.92 6.42 10.99
C SER A 55 -9.88 7.57 10.63
N ILE A 56 -9.90 8.62 11.47
CA ILE A 56 -10.61 9.87 11.15
C ILE A 56 -10.09 10.45 9.84
N ASP A 57 -8.78 10.33 9.60
CA ASP A 57 -8.16 10.76 8.35
C ASP A 57 -8.72 9.98 7.15
N TYR A 58 -8.93 8.67 7.26
CA TYR A 58 -9.58 7.89 6.20
C TYR A 58 -10.98 8.40 5.87
N LEU A 59 -11.80 8.64 6.90
CA LEU A 59 -13.15 9.18 6.72
C LEU A 59 -13.13 10.52 5.98
N LEU A 60 -12.23 11.42 6.39
CA LEU A 60 -12.06 12.73 5.79
C LEU A 60 -11.36 12.69 4.42
N GLY A 61 -10.86 11.53 3.98
CA GLY A 61 -10.06 11.42 2.76
C GLY A 61 -8.66 11.98 2.87
N ARG A 62 -8.14 12.05 4.09
CA ARG A 62 -6.79 12.45 4.49
C ARG A 62 -5.89 11.25 4.82
N ALA A 63 -6.36 10.02 4.62
CA ALA A 63 -5.54 8.82 4.84
C ALA A 63 -4.40 8.63 3.82
N GLY A 64 -4.35 9.44 2.76
CA GLY A 64 -3.09 9.63 2.03
C GLY A 64 -2.17 10.49 2.88
N GLY A 65 -0.93 10.05 3.11
CA GLY A 65 0.09 10.82 3.80
C GLY A 65 0.08 12.29 3.37
N ASN A 66 0.46 13.19 4.27
CA ASN A 66 0.39 14.64 4.07
C ASN A 66 1.35 15.08 2.95
N TYR A 67 1.02 14.80 1.69
CA TYR A 67 1.79 15.16 0.51
C TYR A 67 1.58 16.65 0.16
N THR A 68 0.96 17.44 1.04
CA THR A 68 0.69 18.87 0.87
C THR A 68 1.95 19.66 0.50
N GLN A 69 3.14 19.20 0.91
CA GLN A 69 4.42 19.78 0.49
C GLN A 69 4.83 19.43 -0.96
N TYR A 70 4.33 18.32 -1.51
CA TYR A 70 4.56 17.86 -2.89
C TYR A 70 3.45 18.31 -3.86
N PHE A 71 2.25 18.64 -3.37
CA PHE A 71 1.17 19.23 -4.16
C PHE A 71 1.45 20.67 -4.61
N ASN A 72 2.43 21.35 -4.01
CA ASN A 72 2.88 22.63 -4.55
C ASN A 72 3.38 22.44 -6.00
N SER A 73 4.12 21.38 -6.30
CA SER A 73 4.54 21.05 -7.68
C SER A 73 3.38 20.80 -8.63
N VAL A 74 2.24 20.30 -8.13
CA VAL A 74 1.10 19.90 -8.97
C VAL A 74 0.46 21.08 -9.69
N LYS A 75 0.28 22.22 -9.01
CA LYS A 75 -0.29 23.42 -9.65
C LYS A 75 0.64 23.94 -10.76
N GLU A 76 1.96 23.94 -10.52
CA GLU A 76 2.95 24.39 -11.51
C GLU A 76 3.04 23.40 -12.68
N ASN A 77 2.98 22.10 -12.42
CA ASN A 77 3.08 21.04 -13.42
C ASN A 77 1.83 20.92 -14.28
N VAL A 78 0.63 21.04 -13.72
CA VAL A 78 -0.61 21.08 -14.50
C VAL A 78 -0.58 22.29 -15.45
N ARG A 79 -0.22 23.48 -14.94
CA ARG A 79 -0.11 24.69 -15.74
C ARG A 79 0.95 24.58 -16.83
N ALA A 80 2.16 24.11 -16.48
CA ALA A 80 3.27 23.97 -17.41
C ALA A 80 2.97 22.98 -18.53
N ASN A 81 2.45 21.80 -18.21
CA ASN A 81 2.12 20.77 -19.20
C ASN A 81 0.92 21.18 -20.07
N ARG A 82 -0.08 21.86 -19.49
CA ARG A 82 -1.18 22.45 -20.28
C ARG A 82 -0.65 23.44 -21.32
N LEU A 83 0.22 24.36 -20.91
CA LEU A 83 0.82 25.35 -21.81
C LEU A 83 1.73 24.70 -22.86
N LYS A 84 2.51 23.69 -22.48
CA LYS A 84 3.36 22.90 -23.41
C LYS A 84 2.54 22.23 -24.51
N LYS A 85 1.32 21.77 -24.18
CA LYS A 85 0.35 21.25 -25.15
C LYS A 85 -0.43 22.33 -25.92
N GLY A 86 -0.19 23.61 -25.66
CA GLY A 86 -0.90 24.72 -26.31
C GLY A 86 -2.37 24.81 -25.93
N LEU A 87 -2.77 24.26 -24.78
CA LEU A 87 -4.16 24.26 -24.32
C LEU A 87 -4.47 25.50 -23.47
N THR A 88 -5.65 26.07 -23.64
CA THR A 88 -6.25 27.02 -22.70
C THR A 88 -6.91 26.28 -21.52
N GLN A 89 -7.10 26.94 -20.38
CA GLN A 89 -7.83 26.36 -19.24
C GLN A 89 -9.24 25.90 -19.65
N LYS A 90 -9.90 26.64 -20.55
CA LYS A 90 -11.21 26.28 -21.10
C LYS A 90 -11.17 25.00 -21.94
N GLN A 91 -10.13 24.81 -22.74
CA GLN A 91 -9.94 23.57 -23.51
C GLN A 91 -9.61 22.39 -22.61
N LEU A 92 -8.74 22.57 -21.61
CA LEU A 92 -8.42 21.53 -20.65
C LEU A 92 -9.66 21.11 -19.86
N ALA A 93 -10.44 22.07 -19.36
CA ALA A 93 -11.68 21.82 -18.64
C ALA A 93 -12.68 20.99 -19.46
N LYS A 94 -12.81 21.32 -20.76
CA LYS A 94 -13.67 20.57 -21.68
C LYS A 94 -13.18 19.14 -21.90
N LEU A 95 -11.87 18.91 -21.97
CA LEU A 95 -11.28 17.60 -22.21
C LEU A 95 -11.43 16.66 -21.01
N ILE A 96 -11.26 17.17 -19.78
CA ILE A 96 -11.41 16.36 -18.56
C ILE A 96 -12.84 16.34 -18.01
N GLY A 97 -13.79 17.02 -18.65
CA GLY A 97 -15.19 17.07 -18.22
C GLY A 97 -15.43 17.86 -16.94
N THR A 98 -14.68 18.94 -16.70
CA THR A 98 -14.83 19.80 -15.51
C THR A 98 -15.10 21.28 -15.85
N SER A 99 -15.28 22.11 -14.82
CA SER A 99 -15.46 23.56 -14.95
C SER A 99 -14.14 24.29 -15.17
N VAL A 100 -14.17 25.43 -15.87
CA VAL A 100 -12.96 26.28 -16.04
C VAL A 100 -12.44 26.77 -14.70
N ARG A 101 -13.36 27.07 -13.79
CA ARG A 101 -13.04 27.47 -12.41
C ARG A 101 -12.33 26.36 -11.65
N ASP A 102 -12.68 25.10 -11.89
CA ASP A 102 -12.02 23.97 -11.24
C ASP A 102 -10.55 23.91 -11.67
N ILE A 103 -10.27 24.09 -12.98
CA ILE A 103 -8.90 24.17 -13.50
C ILE A 103 -8.13 25.35 -12.91
N GLU A 104 -8.77 26.52 -12.80
CA GLU A 104 -8.17 27.72 -12.19
C GLU A 104 -7.80 27.47 -10.72
N GLU A 105 -8.74 26.93 -9.93
CA GLU A 105 -8.51 26.63 -8.52
C GLU A 105 -7.41 25.55 -8.33
N ILE A 106 -7.27 24.61 -9.28
CA ILE A 106 -6.17 23.63 -9.31
C ILE A 106 -4.83 24.31 -9.61
N GLU A 107 -4.76 25.15 -10.65
CA GLU A 107 -3.53 25.86 -11.06
C GLU A 107 -3.10 26.96 -10.08
N ASP A 108 -4.02 27.43 -9.23
CA ASP A 108 -3.74 28.36 -8.13
C ASP A 108 -3.44 27.63 -6.81
N GLY A 109 -3.58 26.30 -6.78
CA GLY A 109 -3.33 25.47 -5.60
C GLY A 109 -4.37 25.63 -4.48
N THR A 110 -5.54 26.19 -4.79
CA THR A 110 -6.65 26.38 -3.84
C THR A 110 -7.60 25.20 -3.80
N ARG A 111 -7.46 24.26 -4.74
CA ARG A 111 -8.25 23.04 -4.84
C ARG A 111 -7.39 21.79 -4.91
N TYR A 112 -7.72 20.81 -4.05
CA TYR A 112 -7.12 19.49 -4.06
C TYR A 112 -7.68 18.64 -5.20
N LEU A 113 -6.79 17.94 -5.92
CA LEU A 113 -7.16 16.95 -6.92
C LEU A 113 -7.56 15.64 -6.24
N THR A 114 -8.61 15.01 -6.77
CA THR A 114 -8.87 13.60 -6.50
C THR A 114 -7.99 12.73 -7.38
N ASP A 115 -7.75 11.49 -6.96
CA ASP A 115 -6.98 10.51 -7.74
C ASP A 115 -7.51 10.38 -9.18
N ASP A 116 -8.83 10.31 -9.34
CA ASP A 116 -9.49 10.25 -10.66
C ASP A 116 -9.20 11.49 -11.53
N ALA A 117 -9.23 12.69 -10.94
CA ALA A 117 -8.98 13.93 -11.67
C ALA A 117 -7.50 14.05 -12.07
N LEU A 118 -6.60 13.53 -11.23
CA LEU A 118 -5.17 13.49 -11.50
C LEU A 118 -4.83 12.52 -12.64
N VAL A 119 -5.48 11.35 -12.67
CA VAL A 119 -5.37 10.39 -13.78
C VAL A 119 -5.88 11.00 -15.09
N GLU A 120 -7.06 11.62 -15.08
CA GLU A 120 -7.61 12.27 -16.27
C GLU A 120 -6.72 13.41 -16.78
N LEU A 121 -6.16 14.21 -15.87
CA LEU A 121 -5.18 15.24 -16.23
C LEU A 121 -3.92 14.63 -16.85
N ALA A 122 -3.38 13.55 -16.28
CA ALA A 122 -2.20 12.85 -16.81
C ALA A 122 -2.45 12.34 -18.24
N LEU A 123 -3.62 11.73 -18.46
CA LEU A 123 -4.04 11.22 -19.77
C LEU A 123 -4.19 12.35 -20.80
N VAL A 124 -4.94 13.40 -20.47
CA VAL A 124 -5.17 14.54 -21.38
C VAL A 124 -3.89 15.33 -21.65
N LEU A 125 -3.01 15.43 -20.67
CA LEU A 125 -1.72 16.10 -20.80
C LEU A 125 -0.62 15.19 -21.40
N GLU A 126 -0.92 13.91 -21.64
CA GLU A 126 0.03 12.88 -22.11
C GLU A 126 1.35 12.91 -21.32
N VAL A 127 1.24 13.00 -20.00
CA VAL A 127 2.40 12.91 -19.10
C VAL A 127 2.15 11.81 -18.08
N PRO A 128 3.21 11.12 -17.63
CA PRO A 128 3.10 10.22 -16.49
C PRO A 128 2.50 10.98 -15.30
N ILE A 129 1.62 10.32 -14.54
CA ILE A 129 0.95 10.93 -13.38
C ILE A 129 1.98 11.42 -12.35
N GLU A 130 3.13 10.77 -12.30
CA GLU A 130 4.30 11.09 -11.50
C GLU A 130 4.88 12.47 -11.86
N GLN A 131 4.90 12.80 -13.15
CA GLN A 131 5.38 14.09 -13.66
C GLN A 131 4.41 15.24 -13.35
N LEU A 132 3.16 14.93 -13.00
CA LEU A 132 2.25 15.92 -12.42
C LEU A 132 2.46 16.06 -10.91
N MET A 133 2.90 15.02 -10.20
CA MET A 133 2.94 14.99 -8.74
C MET A 133 4.23 15.52 -8.11
N VAL A 134 5.39 15.35 -8.73
CA VAL A 134 6.68 15.59 -8.06
C VAL A 134 7.75 16.11 -9.02
N ASP A 135 8.46 17.19 -8.64
CA ASP A 135 9.60 17.75 -9.42
C ASP A 135 10.94 17.06 -9.15
N ASN A 136 11.04 16.27 -8.06
CA ASN A 136 12.28 15.62 -7.61
C ASN A 136 12.20 14.07 -7.71
N PRO A 137 13.04 13.42 -8.53
CA PRO A 137 13.07 11.96 -8.70
C PRO A 137 13.27 11.15 -7.42
N GLU A 138 14.03 11.65 -6.44
CA GLU A 138 14.26 10.95 -5.16
C GLU A 138 13.03 11.03 -4.25
N VAL A 139 12.34 12.15 -4.29
CA VAL A 139 11.05 12.31 -3.60
C VAL A 139 9.98 11.42 -4.24
N SER A 140 10.00 11.28 -5.57
CA SER A 140 9.11 10.37 -6.30
C SER A 140 9.26 8.93 -5.81
N LYS A 141 10.50 8.46 -5.59
CA LYS A 141 10.76 7.12 -5.04
C LYS A 141 10.23 6.98 -3.60
N THR A 142 10.38 8.01 -2.77
CA THR A 142 9.88 8.00 -1.38
C THR A 142 8.35 8.01 -1.31
N VAL A 143 7.68 8.78 -2.16
CA VAL A 143 6.21 8.80 -2.27
C VAL A 143 5.70 7.45 -2.80
N GLN A 144 6.35 6.88 -3.81
CA GLN A 144 6.05 5.52 -4.28
C GLN A 144 6.25 4.48 -3.19
N ALA A 145 7.35 4.55 -2.44
CA ALA A 145 7.57 3.67 -1.29
C ALA A 145 6.46 3.82 -0.24
N GLY A 146 6.02 5.04 0.07
CA GLY A 146 4.89 5.30 0.96
C GLY A 146 3.57 4.70 0.48
N LEU A 147 3.23 4.87 -0.80
CA LEU A 147 2.04 4.28 -1.41
C LEU A 147 2.11 2.75 -1.49
N ILE A 148 3.29 2.19 -1.74
CA ILE A 148 3.52 0.74 -1.71
C ILE A 148 3.33 0.22 -0.29
N LEU A 149 3.88 0.89 0.73
CA LEU A 149 3.70 0.54 2.13
C LEU A 149 2.22 0.58 2.56
N GLU A 150 1.48 1.61 2.16
CA GLU A 150 0.02 1.69 2.42
C GLU A 150 -0.76 0.57 1.73
N ARG A 151 -0.35 0.19 0.51
CA ARG A 151 -0.95 -0.92 -0.24
C ARG A 151 -0.59 -2.28 0.33
N ILE A 152 0.57 -2.46 0.97
CA ILE A 152 0.91 -3.70 1.67
C ILE A 152 -0.09 -3.95 2.80
N ASP A 153 -0.44 -2.91 3.56
CA ASP A 153 -1.37 -3.05 4.70
C ASP A 153 -2.82 -3.32 4.27
N THR A 154 -3.19 -2.95 3.05
CA THR A 154 -4.57 -2.99 2.55
C THR A 154 -4.81 -3.98 1.41
N ASN A 155 -3.76 -4.51 0.77
CA ASN A 155 -3.85 -5.39 -0.38
C ASN A 155 -2.91 -6.59 -0.28
N PHE A 156 -3.51 -7.76 -0.15
CA PHE A 156 -2.83 -9.04 0.02
C PHE A 156 -1.81 -9.37 -1.09
N ARG A 157 -2.06 -9.00 -2.35
CA ARG A 157 -1.10 -9.26 -3.45
C ARG A 157 0.19 -8.45 -3.31
N TYR A 158 0.09 -7.22 -2.82
CA TYR A 158 1.26 -6.37 -2.57
C TYR A 158 2.02 -6.86 -1.36
N GLU A 159 1.32 -7.30 -0.31
CA GLU A 159 1.94 -7.96 0.84
C GLU A 159 2.76 -9.18 0.40
N THR A 160 2.21 -10.05 -0.45
CA THR A 160 2.93 -11.24 -0.94
C THR A 160 4.15 -10.86 -1.78
N ALA A 161 4.02 -9.90 -2.70
CA ALA A 161 5.15 -9.46 -3.52
C ALA A 161 6.34 -8.91 -2.70
N VAL A 162 6.06 -8.23 -1.59
CA VAL A 162 7.13 -7.75 -0.69
C VAL A 162 7.75 -8.88 0.11
N ASN A 163 6.96 -9.86 0.56
CA ASN A 163 7.52 -11.05 1.20
C ASN A 163 8.44 -11.83 0.23
N ASP A 164 8.07 -11.95 -1.06
CA ASP A 164 8.93 -12.58 -2.07
C ASP A 164 10.27 -11.84 -2.21
N ILE A 165 10.24 -10.50 -2.26
CA ILE A 165 11.45 -9.67 -2.33
C ILE A 165 12.35 -9.89 -1.11
N ASN A 166 11.77 -9.92 0.10
CA ASN A 166 12.53 -10.13 1.34
C ASN A 166 13.25 -11.49 1.33
N VAL A 167 12.56 -12.56 0.92
CA VAL A 167 13.16 -13.90 0.82
C VAL A 167 14.29 -13.92 -0.22
N ILE A 168 14.07 -13.30 -1.39
CA ILE A 168 15.11 -13.19 -2.43
C ILE A 168 16.32 -12.40 -1.92
N GLU A 169 16.12 -11.33 -1.16
CA GLU A 169 17.20 -10.53 -0.58
C GLU A 169 18.06 -11.35 0.38
N LEU A 170 17.43 -12.10 1.30
CA LEU A 170 18.15 -12.97 2.24
C LEU A 170 18.93 -14.07 1.50
N LEU A 171 18.32 -14.70 0.49
CA LEU A 171 18.98 -15.69 -0.35
C LEU A 171 20.16 -15.10 -1.09
N TYR A 172 20.01 -13.92 -1.68
CA TYR A 172 21.08 -13.22 -2.38
C TYR A 172 22.26 -12.93 -1.45
N LYS A 173 22.00 -12.39 -0.24
CA LYS A 173 23.03 -12.13 0.78
C LYS A 173 23.80 -13.39 1.15
N LYS A 174 23.09 -14.50 1.39
CA LYS A 174 23.72 -15.80 1.68
C LYS A 174 24.57 -16.30 0.52
N VAL A 175 24.03 -16.32 -0.69
CA VAL A 175 24.76 -16.81 -1.89
C VAL A 175 25.99 -15.96 -2.15
N ARG A 176 25.87 -14.64 -2.04
CA ARG A 176 26.98 -13.70 -2.22
C ARG A 176 28.08 -13.96 -1.19
N PHE A 177 27.72 -14.03 0.09
CA PHE A 177 28.68 -14.32 1.15
C PHE A 177 29.41 -15.65 0.90
N GLU A 178 28.68 -16.74 0.60
CA GLU A 178 29.32 -18.04 0.32
C GLU A 178 30.27 -18.03 -0.89
N LYS A 179 30.05 -17.12 -1.84
CA LYS A 179 30.91 -16.94 -3.02
C LYS A 179 32.15 -16.10 -2.75
N GLU A 180 32.02 -15.09 -1.89
CA GLU A 180 33.05 -14.08 -1.65
C GLU A 180 33.85 -14.33 -0.35
N LYS A 181 33.37 -15.19 0.56
CA LYS A 181 33.91 -15.36 1.94
C LYS A 181 35.40 -15.63 2.02
N ASP A 182 35.97 -16.35 1.05
CA ASP A 182 37.39 -16.68 1.04
C ASP A 182 38.26 -15.45 0.69
N GLU A 183 37.69 -14.50 -0.07
CA GLU A 183 38.33 -13.27 -0.54
C GLU A 183 38.12 -12.07 0.41
N LEU A 184 37.21 -12.19 1.39
CA LEU A 184 36.94 -11.12 2.36
C LEU A 184 38.14 -10.87 3.28
N SER A 185 38.40 -9.59 3.53
CA SER A 185 39.39 -9.17 4.53
C SER A 185 38.87 -9.40 5.96
N ASP A 186 39.77 -9.47 6.93
CA ASP A 186 39.37 -9.60 8.34
C ASP A 186 38.56 -8.39 8.82
N GLU A 187 38.83 -7.19 8.28
CA GLU A 187 38.03 -5.99 8.54
C GLU A 187 36.60 -6.12 8.00
N ASP A 188 36.42 -6.69 6.80
CA ASP A 188 35.10 -6.93 6.22
C ASP A 188 34.31 -7.96 7.04
N ILE A 189 34.98 -9.04 7.49
CA ILE A 189 34.38 -10.09 8.32
C ILE A 189 33.93 -9.51 9.67
N ASP A 190 34.77 -8.70 10.31
CA ASP A 190 34.42 -8.01 11.56
C ASP A 190 33.30 -6.99 11.36
N PHE A 191 33.29 -6.28 10.24
CA PHE A 191 32.20 -5.36 9.90
C PHE A 191 30.86 -6.10 9.73
N ILE A 192 30.85 -7.24 9.04
CA ILE A 192 29.65 -8.06 8.85
C ILE A 192 29.11 -8.58 10.19
N LEU A 193 30.00 -8.96 11.11
CA LEU A 193 29.64 -9.38 12.47
C LEU A 193 29.24 -8.22 13.40
N GLY A 194 29.38 -6.97 12.97
CA GLY A 194 29.05 -5.78 13.76
C GLY A 194 30.12 -5.36 14.77
N GLY A 195 31.36 -5.83 14.62
CA GLY A 195 32.50 -5.45 15.44
C GLY A 195 33.58 -6.53 15.52
N ASN A 196 34.75 -6.15 16.06
CA ASN A 196 35.84 -7.08 16.27
C ASN A 196 35.51 -8.04 17.42
N THR A 197 35.59 -9.33 17.14
CA THR A 197 35.42 -10.40 18.12
C THR A 197 36.73 -11.17 18.32
N GLU A 198 36.93 -11.75 19.51
CA GLU A 198 38.11 -12.57 19.84
C GLU A 198 38.19 -13.92 19.09
N LEU A 199 37.21 -14.19 18.21
CA LEU A 199 37.12 -15.42 17.44
C LEU A 199 38.18 -15.46 16.33
N ASP A 200 38.65 -16.65 15.99
CA ASP A 200 39.45 -16.85 14.77
C ASP A 200 38.61 -16.67 13.50
N ARG A 201 39.30 -16.46 12.37
CA ARG A 201 38.67 -16.17 11.07
C ARG A 201 37.70 -17.26 10.63
N ASP A 202 38.09 -18.53 10.78
CA ASP A 202 37.26 -19.65 10.33
C ASP A 202 35.96 -19.72 11.13
N ARG A 203 36.05 -19.49 12.45
CA ARG A 203 34.88 -19.45 13.33
C ARG A 203 33.99 -18.24 13.07
N LYS A 204 34.56 -17.09 12.73
CA LYS A 204 33.82 -15.90 12.30
C LYS A 204 33.03 -16.17 11.02
N ILE A 205 33.66 -16.77 10.01
CA ILE A 205 33.01 -17.15 8.75
C ILE A 205 31.89 -18.16 9.00
N GLU A 206 32.13 -19.19 9.82
CA GLU A 206 31.11 -20.18 10.17
C GLU A 206 29.91 -19.54 10.86
N LEU A 207 30.14 -18.58 11.76
CA LEU A 207 29.08 -17.84 12.44
C LEU A 207 28.24 -17.03 11.45
N ILE A 208 28.87 -16.28 10.53
CA ILE A 208 28.14 -15.50 9.50
C ILE A 208 27.31 -16.44 8.60
N SER A 209 27.89 -17.57 8.16
CA SER A 209 27.16 -18.58 7.37
C SER A 209 25.96 -19.16 8.13
N PHE A 210 26.12 -19.40 9.43
CA PHE A 210 25.05 -19.86 10.30
C PHE A 210 23.96 -18.80 10.46
N GLU A 211 24.31 -17.56 10.77
CA GLU A 211 23.36 -16.44 10.91
C GLU A 211 22.56 -16.21 9.64
N ASN A 212 23.21 -16.16 8.48
CA ASN A 212 22.55 -16.05 7.18
C ASN A 212 21.54 -17.18 6.94
N SER A 213 21.85 -18.40 7.38
CA SER A 213 20.96 -19.55 7.25
C SER A 213 19.78 -19.46 8.23
N GLN A 214 20.02 -19.03 9.47
CA GLN A 214 18.96 -18.84 10.47
C GLN A 214 17.99 -17.73 10.08
N LEU A 215 18.48 -16.62 9.52
CA LEU A 215 17.61 -15.54 9.04
C LEU A 215 16.61 -16.02 7.99
N ILE A 216 17.05 -16.87 7.06
CA ILE A 216 16.16 -17.46 6.03
C ILE A 216 15.15 -18.40 6.67
N ILE A 217 15.58 -19.29 7.57
CA ILE A 217 14.70 -20.24 8.26
C ILE A 217 13.61 -19.49 9.03
N ASN A 218 14.00 -18.50 9.83
CA ASN A 218 13.07 -17.70 10.62
C ASN A 218 12.06 -16.97 9.74
N GLU A 219 12.50 -16.44 8.59
CA GLU A 219 11.60 -15.77 7.65
C GLU A 219 10.63 -16.75 6.99
N ILE A 220 11.08 -17.95 6.63
CA ILE A 220 10.20 -19.02 6.12
C ILE A 220 9.16 -19.40 7.17
N GLU A 221 9.56 -19.64 8.42
CA GLU A 221 8.64 -19.98 9.51
C GLU A 221 7.60 -18.87 9.75
N ARG A 222 8.03 -17.60 9.72
CA ARG A 222 7.13 -16.44 9.80
C ARG A 222 6.11 -16.44 8.66
N LEU A 223 6.55 -16.71 7.42
CA LEU A 223 5.66 -16.78 6.26
C LEU A 223 4.70 -17.97 6.34
N GLU A 224 5.15 -19.12 6.85
CA GLU A 224 4.28 -20.28 7.08
C GLU A 224 3.15 -19.96 8.06
N GLU A 225 3.43 -19.27 9.17
CA GLU A 225 2.39 -18.83 10.11
C GLU A 225 1.42 -17.84 9.44
N LYS A 226 1.92 -16.89 8.64
CA LYS A 226 1.06 -15.98 7.87
C LYS A 226 0.17 -16.71 6.88
N VAL A 227 0.66 -17.74 6.21
CA VAL A 227 -0.14 -18.58 5.29
C VAL A 227 -1.26 -19.26 6.06
N LYS A 228 -0.98 -19.82 7.24
CA LYS A 228 -1.97 -20.46 8.12
C LYS A 228 -3.07 -19.50 8.56
N GLU A 229 -2.76 -18.23 8.81
CA GLU A 229 -3.76 -17.22 9.19
C GLU A 229 -4.69 -16.80 8.03
N LYS A 230 -4.19 -16.87 6.78
CA LYS A 230 -4.87 -16.34 5.58
C LYS A 230 -5.09 -17.39 4.49
N LEU A 231 -5.34 -18.65 4.87
CA LEU A 231 -5.41 -19.81 3.96
C LEU A 231 -6.31 -19.58 2.73
N ASN A 232 -7.52 -19.05 2.91
CA ASN A 232 -8.46 -18.81 1.80
C ASN A 232 -7.92 -17.80 0.77
N LEU A 233 -7.16 -16.79 1.21
CA LEU A 233 -6.59 -15.78 0.31
C LEU A 233 -5.40 -16.36 -0.47
N TYR A 234 -4.57 -17.18 0.18
CA TYR A 234 -3.48 -17.90 -0.49
C TYR A 234 -4.01 -18.95 -1.48
N ASP A 235 -5.10 -19.65 -1.16
CA ASP A 235 -5.77 -20.58 -2.07
C ASP A 235 -6.25 -19.90 -3.36
N GLU A 236 -6.79 -18.68 -3.26
CA GLU A 236 -7.22 -17.90 -4.43
C GLU A 236 -6.04 -17.54 -5.36
N LEU A 237 -4.88 -17.20 -4.80
CA LEU A 237 -3.71 -16.77 -5.55
C LEU A 237 -2.85 -17.94 -6.08
N PHE A 238 -2.66 -18.98 -5.27
CA PHE A 238 -1.67 -20.02 -5.48
C PHE A 238 -2.25 -21.44 -5.57
N GLY A 239 -3.55 -21.61 -5.31
CA GLY A 239 -4.22 -22.93 -5.36
C GLY A 239 -4.30 -23.56 -6.76
N TYR A 240 -3.88 -22.85 -7.80
CA TYR A 240 -3.77 -23.38 -9.16
C TYR A 240 -2.29 -23.61 -9.52
N TYR A 241 -1.85 -24.86 -9.41
CA TYR A 241 -0.48 -25.25 -9.79
C TYR A 241 -0.20 -25.07 -11.29
N GLN A 242 -1.22 -25.20 -12.17
CA GLN A 242 -1.21 -24.91 -13.62
C GLN A 242 -2.66 -24.82 -14.18
N ARG A 243 -2.86 -24.15 -15.33
CA ARG A 243 -4.16 -24.14 -16.05
C ARG A 243 -4.56 -25.58 -16.42
N GLY A 244 -5.62 -26.11 -15.81
CA GLY A 244 -6.29 -27.34 -16.26
C GLY A 244 -6.28 -28.53 -15.29
N GLU A 245 -5.66 -28.43 -14.12
CA GLU A 245 -5.82 -29.46 -13.08
C GLU A 245 -6.94 -29.09 -12.10
N SER A 246 -7.87 -30.04 -11.90
CA SER A 246 -8.91 -29.96 -10.87
C SER A 246 -8.32 -30.27 -9.51
N HIS A 247 -8.41 -29.32 -8.59
CA HIS A 247 -8.11 -29.51 -7.17
C HIS A 247 -8.88 -30.71 -6.59
N LYS A 248 -8.28 -31.43 -5.63
CA LYS A 248 -9.03 -32.39 -4.79
C LYS A 248 -9.54 -31.77 -3.49
N GLN A 249 -8.81 -30.86 -2.80
CA GLN A 249 -9.25 -30.21 -1.56
C GLN A 249 -8.52 -28.86 -1.30
N PRO A 250 -9.21 -27.79 -0.82
CA PRO A 250 -8.61 -26.52 -0.37
C PRO A 250 -7.54 -26.68 0.73
N LEU A 251 -6.57 -25.76 0.82
CA LEU A 251 -5.50 -25.79 1.84
C LEU A 251 -6.08 -25.71 3.25
N LYS A 252 -7.18 -24.99 3.44
CA LYS A 252 -7.94 -24.98 4.70
C LYS A 252 -8.38 -26.38 5.14
N GLU A 253 -8.91 -27.20 4.23
CA GLU A 253 -9.33 -28.57 4.55
C GLU A 253 -8.13 -29.45 4.95
N LEU A 254 -6.95 -29.24 4.36
CA LEU A 254 -5.74 -29.98 4.72
C LEU A 254 -5.22 -29.64 6.13
N TYR A 255 -5.36 -28.38 6.57
CA TYR A 255 -4.99 -27.96 7.93
C TYR A 255 -5.98 -28.44 8.99
N ASP A 256 -7.28 -28.44 8.65
CA ASP A 256 -8.33 -29.00 9.51
C ASP A 256 -8.19 -30.55 9.63
N HIS A 257 -7.52 -31.19 8.67
CA HIS A 257 -7.16 -32.61 8.68
C HIS A 257 -5.75 -32.91 9.21
N LYS A 258 -5.33 -32.31 10.34
CA LYS A 258 -4.40 -33.02 11.24
C LYS A 258 -5.23 -34.09 11.99
N ASN A 259 -5.22 -35.39 11.69
CA ASN A 259 -4.08 -36.22 11.33
C ASN A 259 -4.56 -37.67 10.97
N PRO A 260 -4.28 -38.24 9.78
CA PRO A 260 -4.45 -39.68 9.54
C PRO A 260 -3.15 -40.50 9.62
N PHE A 261 -1.97 -39.86 9.73
CA PHE A 261 -0.68 -40.57 9.73
C PHE A 261 0.22 -40.06 10.86
N LYS A 262 -0.14 -40.42 12.08
CA LYS A 262 0.83 -40.72 13.14
C LYS A 262 1.46 -42.07 12.80
N PHE A 263 2.75 -42.08 12.44
CA PHE A 263 3.65 -43.20 12.63
C PHE A 263 4.97 -42.66 13.17
#